data_AF-A0A0A3X6W7-F1
#
_entry.id   AF-A0A0A3X6W7-F1
#
_cell.length_a   1.000
_cell.length_b   1.000
_cell.length_c   1.000
_cell.angle_alpha   90.00
_cell.angle_beta   90.00
_cell.angle_gamma   90.00
#
_symmetry.space_group_name_H-M   'P 1'
#
loop_
_entity.id
_entity.type
_entity.pdbx_description
1 polymer ?
#
loop_
_entity_poly.entity_id
_entity_poly.type
_entity_poly.pdbx_seq_one_letter_code
_entity_poly.pdbx_strand_id
1 'polypeptide(L)' 'MNLFTPPKRVRNLYIKYGENPFVLLSKFIYAAHRHKWSKEEIERVISAAKKGNYIALIRILRSHTHIEE' A
#
# COMPACT_ATOMS: atom_id res chain seq x y z
N MET A 1 -7.56 7.64 -1.55
CA MET A 1 -7.63 8.49 -0.34
C MET A 1 -6.49 8.07 0.56
N ASN A 2 -5.64 9.00 0.99
CA ASN A 2 -4.57 8.68 1.93
C ASN A 2 -5.19 8.46 3.31
N LEU A 3 -4.97 7.28 3.88
CA LEU A 3 -5.48 6.88 5.20
C LEU A 3 -4.73 7.55 6.38
N PHE A 4 -3.72 8.38 6.11
CA PHE A 4 -2.88 9.04 7.11
C PHE A 4 -2.77 10.55 6.86
N THR A 5 -2.76 11.31 7.95
CA THR A 5 -2.47 12.75 8.02
C THR A 5 -1.38 12.95 9.07
N PRO A 6 -0.14 13.31 8.69
CA PRO A 6 0.35 13.67 7.36
C PRO A 6 0.39 12.49 6.36
N PRO A 7 0.32 12.77 5.04
CA PRO A 7 0.27 11.73 4.02
C PRO A 7 1.55 10.89 4.00
N LYS A 8 1.48 9.69 4.58
CA LYS A 8 2.56 8.70 4.51
C LYS A 8 2.52 7.97 3.18
N ARG A 9 3.63 8.04 2.46
CA ARG A 9 3.85 7.33 1.20
C ARG A 9 5.11 6.48 1.30
N VAL A 10 5.02 5.27 0.77
CA VAL A 10 6.14 4.39 0.54
C VAL A 10 6.76 4.77 -0.80
N ARG A 11 8.04 5.13 -0.81
CA ARG A 11 8.77 5.40 -2.06
C ARG A 11 9.22 4.08 -2.69
N ASN A 12 9.31 4.08 -4.02
CA ASN A 12 9.86 2.98 -4.82
C ASN A 12 9.04 1.67 -4.78
N LEU A 13 7.71 1.80 -4.76
CA LEU A 13 6.81 0.64 -4.88
C LEU A 13 5.97 0.76 -6.14
N TYR A 14 6.26 -0.10 -7.12
CA TYR A 14 5.50 -0.17 -8.36
C TYR A 14 4.41 -1.24 -8.26
N ILE A 15 3.16 -0.83 -8.42
CA ILE A 15 1.99 -1.70 -8.36
C ILE A 15 1.42 -1.85 -9.76
N LYS A 16 1.60 -3.04 -10.35
CA LYS A 16 0.99 -3.40 -11.64
C LYS A 16 -0.38 -4.01 -11.44
N TYR A 17 -1.27 -3.62 -12.34
CA TYR A 17 -2.56 -4.28 -12.50
C TYR A 17 -2.34 -5.67 -13.11
N GLY A 18 -3.00 -6.70 -12.56
CA GLY A 18 -2.83 -8.11 -12.97
C GLY A 18 -1.88 -8.92 -12.08
N GLU A 19 -1.16 -8.30 -11.15
CA GLU A 19 -0.40 -9.03 -10.12
C GLU A 19 -1.31 -9.63 -9.06
N ASN A 20 -0.90 -10.76 -8.49
CA ASN A 20 -1.67 -11.42 -7.43
C ASN A 20 -1.81 -10.47 -6.22
N PRO A 21 -3.03 -10.27 -5.66
CA PRO A 21 -3.24 -9.38 -4.52
C PRO A 21 -2.34 -9.71 -3.33
N PHE A 22 -2.01 -10.99 -3.12
CA PHE A 22 -1.07 -11.39 -2.08
C PHE A 22 0.33 -10.82 -2.31
N VAL A 23 0.84 -10.89 -3.55
CA VAL A 23 2.15 -10.34 -3.92
C VAL A 23 2.18 -8.83 -3.77
N LEU A 24 1.10 -8.13 -4.15
CA LEU A 24 0.98 -6.68 -3.99
C LEU A 24 1.03 -6.27 -2.50
N LEU A 25 0.33 -7.02 -1.63
CA LEU A 25 0.37 -6.80 -0.19
C LEU A 25 1.76 -7.08 0.38
N SER A 26 2.41 -8.18 0.01
CA SER A 26 3.77 -8.50 0.47
C SER A 26 4.79 -7.43 0.06
N LYS A 27 4.73 -6.94 -1.18
CA LYS A 27 5.59 -5.84 -1.65
C LYS A 27 5.34 -4.56 -0.85
N PHE A 28 4.07 -4.25 -0.56
CA PHE A 28 3.72 -3.10 0.26
C PHE A 28 4.24 -3.22 1.69
N ILE A 29 4.01 -4.36 2.35
CA ILE A 29 4.49 -4.64 3.70
C ILE A 29 6.00 -4.47 3.77
N TYR A 30 6.71 -5.06 2.81
CA TYR A 30 8.16 -5.00 2.75
C TYR A 30 8.67 -3.56 2.58
N ALA A 31 8.07 -2.81 1.67
CA ALA A 31 8.42 -1.41 1.46
C ALA A 31 8.06 -0.55 2.69
N ALA A 32 6.88 -0.74 3.28
CA ALA A 32 6.44 -0.02 4.47
C ALA A 32 7.37 -0.28 5.65
N HIS A 33 7.83 -1.53 5.83
CA HIS A 33 8.83 -1.88 6.83
C HIS A 33 10.17 -1.16 6.60
N ARG A 34 10.64 -1.08 5.33
CA ARG A 34 11.85 -0.28 5.00
C ARG A 34 11.69 1.21 5.31
N HIS A 35 10.47 1.74 5.15
CA HIS A 35 10.14 3.14 5.45
C HIS A 35 9.76 3.36 6.93
N LYS A 36 10.08 2.41 7.82
CA LYS A 36 9.81 2.49 9.27
C LYS A 36 8.34 2.73 9.62
N TRP A 37 7.41 2.16 8.83
CA TRP A 37 6.00 2.17 9.18
C TRP A 37 5.75 1.25 10.38
N SER A 38 4.87 1.67 11.28
CA SER A 38 4.45 0.82 12.40
C SER A 38 3.56 -0.31 11.90
N LYS A 39 3.58 -1.44 12.62
CA LYS A 39 2.74 -2.61 12.29
C LYS A 39 1.26 -2.24 12.20
N GLU A 40 0.77 -1.39 13.10
CA GLU A 40 -0.61 -0.88 13.10
C GLU A 40 -0.94 -0.09 11.82
N GLU A 41 0.00 0.69 11.29
CA GLU A 41 -0.21 1.46 10.06
C GLU A 41 -0.30 0.54 8.85
N ILE A 42 0.58 -0.46 8.80
CA ILE A 42 0.60 -1.49 7.77
C ILE A 42 -0.72 -2.26 7.81
N GLU A 43 -1.14 -2.71 8.98
CA GLU A 43 -2.37 -3.47 9.18
C GLU A 43 -3.62 -2.66 8.82
N ARG A 44 -3.62 -1.35 9.12
CA ARG A 44 -4.71 -0.44 8.73
C ARG A 44 -4.85 -0.32 7.22
N VAL A 45 -3.74 -0.22 6.48
CA VAL A 45 -3.76 -0.20 5.00
C VAL A 45 -4.18 -1.55 4.45
N ILE A 46 -3.66 -2.66 4.97
CA ILE A 46 -4.03 -4.01 4.54
C ILE A 46 -5.51 -4.26 4.78
N SER A 47 -6.03 -3.90 5.95
CA SER A 47 -7.44 -4.08 6.31
C SER A 47 -8.34 -3.25 5.41
N ALA A 48 -7.97 -2.00 5.12
CA ALA A 48 -8.69 -1.16 4.17
C ALA A 48 -8.64 -1.74 2.73
N ALA A 49 -7.48 -2.26 2.32
CA ALA A 49 -7.28 -2.87 1.01
C ALA A 49 -8.05 -4.19 0.87
N LYS A 50 -8.12 -5.01 1.93
CA LYS A 50 -8.80 -6.31 1.97
C LYS A 50 -10.31 -6.18 2.10
N LYS A 51 -10.82 -5.06 2.63
CA LYS A 51 -12.26 -4.76 2.73
C LYS A 51 -12.91 -4.46 1.37
N GLY A 52 -12.12 -4.13 0.35
CA GLY A 52 -12.60 -3.82 -0.98
C GLY A 52 -12.28 -4.89 -2.03
N ASN A 53 -12.77 -4.67 -3.25
CA ASN A 53 -12.38 -5.47 -4.42
C ASN A 53 -10.92 -5.23 -4.82
N TYR A 54 -10.35 -6.11 -5.65
CA TYR A 54 -9.00 -5.98 -6.19
C TYR A 54 -8.65 -4.57 -6.71
N ILE A 55 -9.62 -3.91 -7.35
CA ILE A 55 -9.51 -2.52 -7.85
C ILE A 55 -9.31 -1.53 -6.69
N ALA A 56 -10.08 -1.70 -5.60
CA ALA A 56 -9.97 -0.87 -4.41
C ALA A 56 -8.63 -1.11 -3.70
N LEU A 57 -8.15 -2.35 -3.64
CA LEU A 57 -6.82 -2.70 -3.13
C LEU A 57 -5.73 -1.95 -3.89
N ILE A 58 -5.73 -2.02 -5.23
CA ILE A 58 -4.76 -1.30 -6.06
C ILE A 58 -4.87 0.21 -5.86
N ARG A 59 -6.10 0.75 -5.79
CA ARG A 59 -6.33 2.19 -5.60
C ARG A 59 -5.82 2.69 -4.25
N ILE A 60 -6.02 1.91 -3.18
CA ILE A 60 -5.54 2.23 -1.83
C ILE A 60 -4.03 2.17 -1.81
N LEU A 61 -3.44 1.08 -2.31
CA LEU A 61 -1.99 0.95 -2.34
C LEU A 61 -1.35 2.05 -3.18
N ARG A 62 -1.88 2.36 -4.39
CA ARG A 62 -1.43 3.48 -5.22
C ARG A 62 -1.50 4.83 -4.51
N SER A 63 -2.51 5.04 -3.66
CA SER A 63 -2.61 6.28 -2.88
C SER A 63 -1.46 6.42 -1.87
N HIS A 64 -0.94 5.29 -1.40
CA HIS A 64 0.17 5.18 -0.45
C HIS A 64 1.53 4.90 -1.09
N THR A 65 1.63 4.76 -2.41
CA THR A 65 2.91 4.64 -3.11
C THR A 65 3.25 5.92 -3.85
N HIS A 66 4.48 6.40 -3.69
CA HIS A 66 5.01 7.43 -4.57
C HIS A 66 5.91 6.77 -5.61
N ILE A 67 5.50 6.86 -6.87
CA ILE A 67 6.35 6.57 -8.02
C ILE A 67 6.98 7.92 -8.35
N GLU A 68 8.26 8.10 -8.04
CA GLU A 68 9.01 9.19 -8.64
C GLU A 68 9.23 8.77 -10.10
N GLU A 69 8.68 9.57 -11.02
CA GLU A 69 8.83 9.42 -12.47
C GLU A 69 10.20 9.93 -12.90
#